data_AF-A0A161XSR5-F1
#
_entry.id   AF-A0A161XSR5-F1
#
_cell.length_a   1.000
_cell.length_b   1.000
_cell.length_c   1.000
_cell.angle_alpha   90.00
_cell.angle_beta   90.00
_cell.angle_gamma   90.00
#
_symmetry.space_group_name_H-M   'P 1'
#
loop_
_entity.id
_entity.type
_entity.pdbx_description
1 polymer ?
#
loop_
_entity_poly.entity_id
_entity_poly.type
_entity_poly.pdbx_seq_one_letter_code
_entity_poly.pdbx_strand_id
1 'polypeptide(L)'
;LAQDRNQHQPNRKEPEVYHQLQSLSRAYEELTHDIVSSKNRLHKYLQLTFPELETIFNNSRGVNYWYLVGLFPHCQDVRNLDVSTIAKQIKDFKGYGINRA
;
A
#
# COMPACT_ATOMS: atom_id res chain seq x y z
N LEU A 1 44.14 27.72 41.10
CA LEU A 1 43.02 27.88 40.14
C LEU A 1 42.51 26.49 39.80
N ALA A 2 41.44 26.06 40.50
CA ALA A 2 40.82 24.77 40.32
C ALA A 2 39.98 24.78 39.04
N GLN A 3 40.32 23.93 38.07
CA GLN A 3 39.47 23.68 36.90
C GLN A 3 38.46 22.61 37.27
N ASP A 4 37.23 23.07 37.47
CA ASP A 4 36.04 22.27 37.75
C ASP A 4 35.79 21.28 36.60
N ARG A 5 35.86 20.00 36.95
CA ARG A 5 35.60 18.88 36.05
C ARG A 5 34.12 18.85 35.74
N ASN A 6 33.72 19.46 34.63
CA ASN A 6 32.42 19.21 34.01
C ASN A 6 32.36 17.74 33.52
N GLN A 7 32.12 16.84 34.47
CA GLN A 7 31.74 15.45 34.22
C GLN A 7 30.33 15.47 33.64
N HIS A 8 30.23 15.56 32.31
CA HIS A 8 29.03 15.14 31.61
C HIS A 8 28.83 13.67 31.97
N GLN A 9 27.81 13.36 32.78
CA GLN A 9 27.44 11.98 33.08
C GLN A 9 27.21 11.26 31.75
N PRO A 10 28.06 10.29 31.36
CA PRO A 10 27.73 9.50 30.20
C PRO A 10 26.68 8.49 30.65
N ASN A 11 25.67 8.34 29.80
CA ASN A 11 24.89 7.10 29.71
C ASN A 11 23.79 6.92 30.78
N ARG A 12 22.72 7.72 30.69
CA ARG A 12 21.39 7.17 30.99
C ARG A 12 21.14 6.07 29.96
N LYS A 13 21.42 4.81 30.33
CA LYS A 13 21.06 3.65 29.53
C LYS A 13 19.55 3.74 29.27
N GLU A 14 19.16 4.04 28.04
CA GLU A 14 17.76 3.95 27.66
C GLU A 14 17.26 2.55 28.02
N PRO A 15 16.08 2.42 28.64
CA PRO A 15 15.53 1.12 28.94
C PRO A 15 15.42 0.33 27.63
N GLU A 16 15.81 -0.94 27.65
CA GLU A 16 15.81 -1.83 26.49
C GLU A 16 14.48 -1.79 25.70
N VAL A 17 13.38 -1.59 26.42
CA VAL A 17 12.02 -1.39 25.88
C VAL A 17 11.95 -0.24 24.87
N TYR A 18 12.63 0.89 25.09
CA TYR A 18 12.64 2.02 24.16
C TYR A 18 13.41 1.69 22.87
N HIS A 19 14.54 0.97 22.97
CA HIS A 19 15.27 0.50 21.80
C HIS A 19 14.47 -0.52 20.99
N GLN A 20 13.75 -1.42 21.66
CA GLN A 20 12.84 -2.37 21.01
C GLN A 20 11.70 -1.64 20.29
N LEU A 21 11.02 -0.70 20.95
CA LEU A 21 9.99 0.15 20.33
C LEU A 21 10.52 0.91 19.11
N GLN A 22 11.71 1.51 19.22
CA GLN A 22 12.31 2.24 18.11
C GLN A 22 12.68 1.31 16.95
N SER A 23 13.19 0.10 17.23
CA SER A 23 13.44 -0.90 16.18
C SER A 23 12.16 -1.32 15.47
N LEU A 24 11.06 -1.51 16.22
CA LEU A 24 9.77 -1.86 15.67
C LEU A 24 9.17 -0.72 14.83
N SER A 25 9.32 0.53 15.29
CA SER A 25 8.90 1.71 14.53
C SER A 25 9.62 1.80 13.20
N ARG A 26 10.94 1.63 13.20
CA ARG A 26 11.74 1.60 11.96
C ARG A 26 11.32 0.47 11.03
N ALA A 27 11.10 -0.73 11.58
CA ALA A 27 10.63 -1.87 10.78
C ALA A 27 9.25 -1.61 10.15
N TYR A 28 8.33 -0.98 10.88
CA TYR A 28 7.02 -0.61 10.33
C TYR A 28 7.13 0.44 9.22
N GLU A 29 7.98 1.45 9.39
CA GLU A 29 8.23 2.48 8.36
C GLU A 29 8.82 1.86 7.08
N GLU A 30 9.80 0.96 7.23
CA GLU A 30 10.42 0.24 6.13
C GLU A 30 9.40 -0.60 5.36
N LEU A 31 8.60 -1.41 6.08
CA LEU A 31 7.54 -2.23 5.46
C LEU A 31 6.48 -1.35 4.76
N THR A 32 6.11 -0.23 5.36
CA THR A 32 5.14 0.71 4.78
C THR A 32 5.68 1.30 3.48
N HIS A 33 6.94 1.73 3.50
CA HIS A 33 7.63 2.24 2.31
C HIS A 33 7.68 1.20 1.20
N ASP A 34 8.02 -0.05 1.53
CA ASP A 34 8.13 -1.13 0.55
C ASP A 34 6.79 -1.50 -0.06
N ILE A 35 5.71 -1.50 0.73
CA ILE A 35 4.34 -1.70 0.22
C ILE A 35 3.98 -0.58 -0.76
N VAL A 36 4.24 0.68 -0.41
CA VAL A 36 3.93 1.84 -1.27
C VAL A 36 4.77 1.81 -2.54
N SER A 37 6.07 1.53 -2.43
CA SER A 37 6.99 1.43 -3.55
C SER A 37 6.59 0.31 -4.52
N SER A 38 6.21 -0.86 -3.99
CA SER A 38 5.75 -2.00 -4.78
C SER A 38 4.44 -1.69 -5.51
N LYS A 39 3.48 -1.05 -4.83
CA LYS A 39 2.24 -0.58 -5.45
C LYS A 39 2.51 0.42 -6.57
N ASN A 40 3.39 1.40 -6.34
CA ASN A 40 3.73 2.40 -7.36
C ASN A 40 4.41 1.76 -8.59
N ARG A 41 5.28 0.78 -8.39
CA ARG A 41 5.90 0.02 -9.49
C ARG A 41 4.86 -0.75 -10.30
N LEU A 42 3.99 -1.50 -9.63
CA LEU A 42 2.91 -2.24 -10.28
C LEU A 42 1.98 -1.31 -11.06
N HIS A 43 1.60 -0.19 -10.45
CA HIS A 43 0.78 0.83 -11.09
C HIS A 43 1.42 1.36 -12.39
N LYS A 44 2.73 1.64 -12.37
CA LYS A 44 3.47 2.06 -13.56
C LYS A 44 3.48 1.01 -14.67
N TYR A 45 3.62 -0.28 -14.33
CA TYR A 45 3.54 -1.35 -15.33
C TYR A 45 2.12 -1.47 -15.92
N LEU A 46 1.09 -1.37 -15.08
CA LEU A 46 -0.30 -1.39 -15.53
C LEU A 46 -0.64 -0.20 -16.44
N GLN A 47 -0.09 0.97 -16.19
CA GLN A 47 -0.25 2.11 -17.11
C GLN A 47 0.29 1.81 -18.52
N LEU A 48 1.32 0.95 -18.64
CA LEU A 48 1.91 0.58 -19.93
C LEU A 48 1.13 -0.55 -20.62
N THR A 49 0.66 -1.54 -19.88
CA THR A 49 0.04 -2.76 -20.44
C THR A 49 -1.49 -2.72 -20.46
N PHE A 50 -2.10 -1.91 -19.59
CA PHE A 50 -3.53 -1.83 -19.39
C PHE A 50 -4.00 -0.39 -19.07
N PRO A 51 -3.78 0.57 -19.98
CA PRO A 51 -4.08 1.99 -19.74
C PRO A 51 -5.58 2.26 -19.56
N GLU A 52 -6.47 1.45 -20.15
CA GLU A 52 -7.93 1.66 -20.03
C GLU A 52 -8.42 1.55 -18.58
N LEU A 53 -7.69 0.81 -17.74
CA LEU A 53 -8.00 0.65 -16.32
C LEU A 53 -7.99 1.98 -15.56
N GLU A 54 -7.13 2.93 -15.94
CA GLU A 54 -7.09 4.27 -15.31
C GLU A 54 -8.30 5.11 -15.66
N THR A 55 -8.80 5.00 -16.90
CA THR A 55 -10.01 5.70 -17.34
C THR A 55 -11.24 5.26 -16.56
N ILE A 56 -11.26 4.01 -16.08
CA ILE A 56 -12.37 3.46 -15.30
C ILE A 56 -12.30 3.89 -13.84
N PHE A 57 -11.09 3.93 -13.25
CA PHE A 57 -10.94 4.14 -11.80
C PHE A 57 -10.45 5.51 -11.36
N ASN A 58 -10.04 6.41 -12.28
CA ASN A 58 -9.53 7.78 -12.07
C ASN A 58 -8.42 7.98 -11.01
N ASN A 59 -8.13 7.00 -10.15
CA ASN A 59 -7.23 7.09 -9.02
C ASN A 59 -6.77 5.70 -8.55
N SER A 60 -5.46 5.48 -8.51
CA SER A 60 -4.80 4.25 -8.02
C SER A 60 -4.87 4.03 -6.51
N ARG A 61 -5.54 4.93 -5.78
CA ARG A 61 -5.80 4.81 -4.33
C ARG A 61 -7.10 4.06 -4.00
N GLY A 62 -7.93 3.76 -4.99
CA GLY A 62 -9.19 3.05 -4.76
C GLY A 62 -8.97 1.59 -4.36
N VAL A 63 -9.69 1.11 -3.34
CA VAL A 63 -9.67 -0.32 -2.94
C VAL A 63 -10.13 -1.21 -4.10
N ASN A 64 -11.12 -0.75 -4.86
CA ASN A 64 -11.67 -1.46 -6.01
C ASN A 64 -10.68 -1.55 -7.17
N TYR A 65 -9.79 -0.58 -7.34
CA TYR A 65 -8.72 -0.63 -8.34
C TYR A 65 -7.81 -1.83 -8.07
N TRP A 66 -7.27 -1.95 -6.85
CA TRP A 66 -6.38 -3.06 -6.48
C TRP A 66 -7.09 -4.41 -6.48
N TYR A 67 -8.38 -4.45 -6.15
CA TYR A 67 -9.17 -5.67 -6.27
C TYR A 67 -9.34 -6.10 -7.73
N LEU A 68 -9.60 -5.16 -8.64
CA LEU A 68 -9.72 -5.47 -10.07
C LEU A 68 -8.39 -5.98 -10.66
N VAL A 69 -7.27 -5.34 -10.29
CA VAL A 69 -5.92 -5.78 -10.68
C VAL A 69 -5.64 -7.20 -10.19
N GLY A 70 -6.14 -7.56 -9.00
CA GLY A 70 -6.03 -8.92 -8.47
C GLY A 70 -6.87 -9.95 -9.24
N LEU A 71 -8.04 -9.55 -9.76
CA LEU A 71 -8.91 -10.41 -10.57
C LEU A 71 -8.42 -10.55 -12.02
N PHE A 72 -7.94 -9.45 -12.60
CA PHE A 72 -7.52 -9.36 -14.00
C PHE A 72 -6.13 -8.72 -14.06
N PRO A 73 -5.07 -9.54 -14.00
CA PRO A 73 -3.70 -9.04 -14.05
C PRO A 73 -3.31 -8.52 -15.44
N HIS A 74 -4.03 -8.94 -16.51
CA HIS A 74 -3.73 -8.53 -17.88
C HIS A 74 -5.00 -8.15 -18.68
N CYS A 75 -4.87 -7.21 -19.62
CA CYS A 75 -5.99 -6.73 -20.45
C CYS A 75 -6.63 -7.83 -21.32
N GLN A 76 -5.85 -8.85 -21.68
CA GLN A 76 -6.34 -10.01 -22.43
C GLN A 76 -7.31 -10.87 -21.62
N ASP A 77 -7.14 -10.95 -20.29
CA ASP A 77 -8.03 -11.74 -19.44
C ASP A 77 -9.43 -11.14 -19.47
N VAL A 78 -9.52 -9.81 -19.43
CA VAL A 78 -10.78 -9.08 -19.59
C VAL A 78 -11.35 -9.26 -21.00
N ARG A 79 -10.50 -9.23 -22.03
CA ARG A 79 -10.94 -9.35 -23.43
C ARG A 79 -11.51 -10.72 -23.78
N ASN A 80 -11.03 -11.77 -23.13
CA ASN A 80 -11.46 -13.15 -23.37
C ASN A 80 -12.74 -13.54 -22.60
N LEU A 81 -13.23 -12.65 -21.74
CA LEU A 81 -14.40 -12.89 -20.90
C LEU A 81 -15.64 -12.15 -21.40
N ASP A 82 -16.79 -12.78 -21.22
CA ASP A 82 -18.07 -12.13 -21.45
C ASP A 82 -18.40 -11.10 -20.38
N VAL A 83 -19.09 -10.04 -20.78
CA VAL A 83 -19.55 -8.96 -19.90
C VAL A 83 -20.35 -9.48 -18.70
N SER A 84 -21.15 -10.54 -18.89
CA SER A 84 -21.94 -11.16 -17.81
C SER A 84 -21.06 -11.83 -16.75
N THR A 85 -19.95 -12.45 -17.17
CA THR A 85 -18.98 -13.09 -16.29
C THR A 85 -18.16 -12.05 -15.55
N ILE A 86 -17.70 -11.01 -16.26
CA ILE A 86 -16.99 -9.88 -15.66
C ILE A 86 -17.87 -9.21 -14.60
N ALA A 87 -19.13 -8.94 -14.90
CA ALA A 87 -20.08 -8.34 -13.95
C ALA A 87 -20.33 -9.24 -12.72
N LYS A 88 -20.32 -10.56 -12.89
CA LYS A 88 -20.45 -11.51 -11.76
C LYS A 88 -19.22 -11.50 -10.86
N GLN A 89 -18.02 -11.42 -11.43
CA GLN A 89 -16.76 -11.33 -10.67
C GLN A 89 -16.62 -9.98 -9.94
N ILE A 90 -17.18 -8.92 -10.54
CA ILE A 90 -17.14 -7.55 -10.02
C ILE A 90 -18.23 -7.27 -8.96
N LYS A 91 -19.27 -8.11 -8.87
CA LYS A 91 -20.40 -7.94 -7.92
C LYS A 91 -19.98 -7.87 -6.46
N ASP A 92 -18.84 -8.44 -6.11
CA ASP A 92 -18.33 -8.47 -4.74
C ASP A 92 -17.51 -7.21 -4.37
N PHE A 93 -17.38 -6.24 -5.28
CA PHE A 93 -16.77 -4.95 -4.94
C PHE A 93 -17.48 -4.31 -3.75
N LYS A 94 -16.73 -4.07 -2.66
CA LYS A 94 -17.21 -3.29 -1.52
C LYS A 94 -17.61 -1.89 -2.00
N GLY A 95 -18.89 -1.55 -1.84
CA GLY A 95 -19.49 -0.31 -2.32
C GLY A 95 -20.40 -0.47 -3.55
N TYR A 96 -20.43 -1.64 -4.19
CA TYR A 96 -21.44 -1.99 -5.19
C TYR A 96 -22.70 -2.55 -4.50
N GLY A 97 -23.23 -1.78 -3.55
CA GLY A 97 -24.52 -2.02 -2.94
C GLY A 97 -25.48 -0.96 -3.46
N ILE A 98 -26.63 -1.38 -4.00
CA ILE A 98 -27.80 -0.50 -4.16
C ILE A 98 -27.95 0.23 -2.81
N ASN A 99 -27.85 1.56 -2.80
CA ASN A 99 -28.33 2.35 -1.68
C ASN A 99 -29.80 1.96 -1.49
N ARG A 100 -30.07 1.06 -0.54
CA ARG A 100 -31.41 0.85 -0.03
C ARG A 100 -31.71 2.09 0.78
N ALA A 101 -32.40 3.03 0.12
CA ALA A 101 -33.16 4.08 0.77
C ALA A 101 -34.20 3.46 1.72
#